data_AF-A0A7V9ZIQ9-F1
#
_entry.id   AF-A0A7V9ZIQ9-F1
#
_cell.length_a   1.000
_cell.length_b   1.000
_cell.length_c   1.000
_cell.angle_alpha   90.00
_cell.angle_beta   90.00
_cell.angle_gamma   90.00
#
_symmetry.space_group_name_H-M   'P 1'
#
loop_
_entity.id
_entity.type
_entity.pdbx_description
1 polymer ?
#
loop_
_entity_poly.entity_id
_entity_poly.type
_entity_poly.pdbx_seq_one_letter_code
_entity_poly.pdbx_strand_id
1 'polypeptide(L)' 'MFARELFGKELEVRLRPHFFPFTEPSAEMDVECFVCKGTGCRTCRGEGWIEILGCG' A
#
# COMPACT_ATOMS: atom_id res chain seq x y z
N MET A 1 -6.17 0.62 11.48
CA MET A 1 -7.30 1.59 11.51
C MET A 1 -7.09 2.67 10.45
N PHE A 2 -5.92 3.31 10.40
CA PHE A 2 -5.54 4.38 9.45
C PHE A 2 -5.93 4.17 7.96
N ALA A 3 -5.36 3.17 7.26
CA ALA A 3 -5.61 3.05 5.81
C ALA A 3 -7.06 2.72 5.44
N ARG A 4 -7.79 2.00 6.31
CA ARG A 4 -9.22 1.70 6.07
C ARG A 4 -10.10 2.93 6.23
N GLU A 5 -9.69 3.91 7.03
CA GLU A 5 -10.40 5.17 7.21
C GLU A 5 -10.10 6.16 6.08
N LEU A 6 -8.87 6.18 5.57
CA LEU A 6 -8.47 7.07 4.48
C LEU A 6 -8.85 6.57 3.08
N PHE A 7 -8.72 5.26 2.83
CA PHE A 7 -8.90 4.68 1.50
C PHE A 7 -10.19 3.84 1.38
N GLY A 8 -10.94 3.68 2.48
CA GLY A 8 -12.17 2.91 2.52
C GLY A 8 -11.95 1.44 2.91
N LYS A 9 -12.99 0.81 3.44
CA LYS A 9 -12.92 -0.56 4.00
C LYS A 9 -12.79 -1.65 2.94
N GLU A 10 -13.06 -1.33 1.68
CA GLU A 10 -13.10 -2.28 0.56
C GLU A 10 -11.73 -2.52 -0.07
N LEU A 11 -10.79 -1.59 0.08
CA LEU A 11 -9.47 -1.73 -0.53
C LEU A 11 -8.57 -2.59 0.35
N GLU A 12 -7.91 -3.55 -0.29
CA GLU A 12 -6.93 -4.37 0.39
C GLU A 12 -5.65 -3.59 0.69
N VAL A 13 -5.01 -3.96 1.78
CA VAL A 13 -3.79 -3.34 2.29
C VAL A 13 -2.78 -4.45 2.53
N ARG A 14 -1.55 -4.27 2.05
CA ARG A 14 -0.45 -5.19 2.30
C ARG A 14 0.77 -4.48 2.87
N LEU A 15 1.47 -5.16 3.76
CA LEU A 15 2.75 -4.73 4.31
C LEU A 15 3.85 -5.59 3.67
N ARG A 16 4.78 -4.95 2.97
CA ARG A 16 5.96 -5.61 2.38
C ARG A 16 7.17 -5.33 3.26
N PRO A 17 7.96 -6.35 3.65
CA PRO A 17 9.20 -6.12 4.37
C PRO A 17 10.09 -5.14 3.61
N HIS A 18 10.59 -4.13 4.32
CA HIS A 18 11.54 -3.15 3.79
C HIS A 18 12.58 -2.83 4.86
N PHE A 19 13.57 -2.02 4.54
CA PHE A 19 14.58 -1.58 5.49
C PHE A 19 14.59 -0.06 5.57
N PHE A 20 14.30 0.48 6.75
CA PHE A 20 14.54 1.87 7.08
C PHE A 20 15.57 1.93 8.22
N PRO A 21 16.64 2.74 8.12
CA PRO A 21 17.73 2.76 9.12
C PRO A 21 17.33 3.15 10.54
N PHE A 22 16.10 3.63 10.74
CA PHE A 22 15.58 4.17 11.99
C PHE A 22 14.49 3.29 12.64
N THR A 23 14.11 2.16 12.04
CA THR A 23 13.02 1.27 12.51
C THR A 23 13.31 -0.21 12.28
N GLU A 24 12.95 -1.08 13.22
CA GLU A 24 13.15 -2.53 13.10
C GLU A 24 12.07 -3.31 13.89
N PRO A 25 11.21 -4.13 13.25
CA PRO A 25 11.16 -4.46 11.82
C PRO A 25 10.53 -3.37 10.96
N SER A 26 11.10 -3.12 9.77
CA SER A 26 10.61 -2.15 8.80
C SER A 26 9.71 -2.78 7.72
N ALA A 27 8.71 -2.05 7.27
CA ALA A 27 7.80 -2.46 6.20
C ALA A 27 7.29 -1.25 5.38
N GLU A 28 7.06 -1.46 4.09
CA GLU A 28 6.29 -0.56 3.23
C GLU A 28 4.83 -0.98 3.21
N MET A 29 3.94 -0.02 3.16
CA MET A 29 2.51 -0.22 3.08
C MET A 29 2.01 0.15 1.70
N ASP A 30 1.51 -0.85 0.98
CA ASP A 30 0.79 -0.63 -0.26
C ASP A 30 -0.72 -0.81 -0.02
N VAL A 31 -1.50 -0.07 -0.79
CA VAL A 31 -2.94 -0.29 -0.91
C VAL A 31 -3.30 -0.71 -2.32
N GLU A 32 -4.37 -1.47 -2.45
CA GLU A 32 -4.94 -1.79 -3.75
C GLU A 32 -5.29 -0.50 -4.51
N CYS A 33 -4.99 -0.48 -5.81
CA CYS A 33 -5.28 0.68 -6.64
C CYS A 33 -6.78 0.97 -6.67
N PHE A 34 -7.20 2.08 -6.05
CA PHE A 34 -8.59 2.51 -5.98
C PHE A 34 -9.25 2.76 -7.34
N VAL A 35 -8.46 2.95 -8.40
CA VAL A 35 -8.97 3.17 -9.77
C VAL A 35 -9.32 1.86 -10.46
N CYS A 36 -8.45 0.85 -10.34
CA CYS A 36 -8.57 -0.38 -11.13
C CYS A 36 -8.84 -1.63 -10.28
N LYS A 37 -8.91 -1.50 -8.95
CA LYS A 37 -9.16 -2.60 -8.00
C LYS A 37 -8.29 -3.82 -8.30
N GLY A 38 -6.97 -3.60 -8.32
CA GLY A 38 -5.98 -4.67 -8.51
C GLY A 38 -5.75 -5.12 -9.96
N THR A 39 -6.57 -4.72 -10.94
CA THR A 39 -6.42 -5.20 -12.35
C THR A 39 -5.21 -4.63 -13.10
N GLY A 40 -4.57 -3.59 -12.58
CA GLY A 40 -3.46 -2.89 -13.23
C GLY A 40 -3.95 -1.78 -14.18
N CYS A 41 -3.46 -0.56 -13.97
CA CYS A 41 -3.77 0.60 -14.81
C CYS A 41 -2.61 1.58 -14.85
N ARG A 42 -2.75 2.67 -15.61
CA ARG A 42 -1.72 3.71 -15.71
C ARG A 42 -1.37 4.34 -14.36
N THR A 43 -2.33 4.46 -13.45
CA THR A 43 -2.14 5.07 -12.12
C THR A 43 -1.20 4.24 -11.24
N CYS A 44 -1.39 2.92 -11.19
CA CYS A 44 -0.52 1.99 -10.44
C CYS A 44 0.61 1.41 -11.31
N ARG A 45 0.88 2.00 -12.48
CA ARG A 45 1.91 1.53 -13.43
C ARG A 45 1.78 0.05 -13.82
N GLY A 46 0.55 -0.48 -13.78
CA GLY A 46 0.25 -1.88 -14.11
C GLY A 46 0.42 -2.87 -12.96
N GLU A 47 0.86 -2.46 -11.77
CA GLU A 47 1.06 -3.40 -10.65
C GLU A 47 -0.23 -3.77 -9.91
N GLY A 48 -1.25 -2.92 -10.00
CA GLY A 48 -2.49 -3.09 -9.23
C GLY A 48 -2.39 -2.57 -7.78
N TRP A 49 -1.21 -2.15 -7.35
CA TRP A 49 -0.92 -1.64 -6.01
C TRP A 49 -0.31 -0.24 -6.06
N ILE A 50 -0.52 0.54 -5.01
CA ILE A 50 0.05 1.87 -4.84
C ILE A 50 0.71 1.90 -3.45
N GLU A 51 2.01 2.16 -3.42
CA GLU A 51 2.76 2.41 -2.18
C GLU A 51 2.32 3.75 -1.57
N ILE A 52 2.04 3.77 -0.27
CA ILE A 52 1.46 4.94 0.40
C ILE A 52 2.34 5.45 1.54
N LEU A 53 2.98 4.55 2.29
CA LEU A 53 3.82 4.93 3.42
C LEU A 53 4.81 3.82 3.80
N GLY A 54 5.91 4.21 4.44
CA GLY A 54 6.78 3.31 5.19
C GLY A 54 6.42 3.30 6.68
N CYS A 55 6.56 2.17 7.34
CA CYS A 55 6.39 2.00 8.78
C CYS A 55 7.45 1.05 9.36
N GLY A 56 7.64 1.12 10.67
CA GLY A 56 8.43 0.17 11.43
C GLY A 56 8.60 0.60 12.88
#